data_AF-L0B1F2-F1
#
_entry.id   AF-L0B1F2-F1
#
_cell.length_a   1.000
_cell.length_b   1.000
_cell.length_c   1.000
_cell.angle_alpha   90.00
_cell.angle_beta   90.00
_cell.angle_gamma   90.00
#
_symmetry.space_group_name_H-M   'P 1'
#
loop_
_entity.id
_entity.type
_entity.pdbx_description
1 polymer ?
#
loop_
_entity_poly.entity_id
_entity_poly.type
_entity_poly.pdbx_seq_one_letter_code
_entity_poly.pdbx_strand_id
1 'polypeptide(L)'
;MRSFTARLILFASLARNILGAPVEPEKILVNLDISKDVPDQIEYLPPREDKDCETYRIRQDLKETHLIGRVSDGEHIIMEGDSTCVDKCVDIIDRYNVYLVRILSKYANGNEYSCRIDEFRRTNGVPKYVRHYRTPVKLDVFKRERNDVPNLRSTMEPGIDRKPLHSETKGRSGKPLRITYAADDDLKDQFVFGTIYFDGKLIVEEERSLLNREIVWDTRFKDVTIDVLSWYNNGIKVNARYVLEAGKGFNLASEERTSFWT
;
A
#
# COMPACT_ATOMS: atom_id res chain seq x y z
N MET A 1 24.11 45.64 -67.34
CA MET A 1 22.81 44.92 -67.39
C MET A 1 23.14 43.45 -67.60
N ARG A 2 22.83 42.46 -66.77
CA ARG A 2 21.97 42.30 -65.58
C ARG A 2 22.75 41.47 -64.54
N SER A 3 22.57 41.84 -63.27
CA SER A 3 23.13 41.20 -62.08
C SER A 3 22.45 39.86 -61.82
N PHE A 4 23.25 38.80 -61.60
CA PHE A 4 22.78 37.52 -61.07
C PHE A 4 23.00 37.53 -59.55
N THR A 5 21.93 37.74 -58.80
CA THR A 5 21.89 37.63 -57.35
C THR A 5 21.76 36.15 -56.96
N ALA A 6 22.87 35.57 -56.49
CA ALA A 6 22.85 34.27 -55.82
C ALA A 6 22.13 34.40 -54.48
N ARG A 7 20.94 33.81 -54.36
CA ARG A 7 20.24 33.63 -53.07
C ARG A 7 20.79 32.39 -52.38
N LEU A 8 21.66 32.61 -51.40
CA LEU A 8 22.09 31.61 -50.44
C LEU A 8 20.88 31.26 -49.54
N ILE A 9 20.31 30.07 -49.70
CA ILE A 9 19.27 29.56 -48.78
C ILE A 9 20.00 29.00 -47.55
N LEU A 10 19.90 29.72 -46.44
CA LEU A 10 20.40 29.31 -45.13
C LEU A 10 19.41 28.30 -44.52
N PHE A 11 19.63 27.01 -44.73
CA PHE A 11 18.92 25.95 -43.99
C PHE A 11 19.52 25.81 -42.59
N ALA A 12 19.14 26.71 -41.67
CA ALA A 12 19.46 26.60 -40.25
C ALA A 12 18.21 26.15 -39.49
N SER A 13 17.84 24.87 -39.58
CA SER A 13 16.75 24.30 -38.76
C SER A 13 16.75 22.76 -38.72
N LEU A 14 17.90 22.12 -38.48
CA LEU A 14 17.97 20.68 -38.24
C LEU A 14 18.96 20.35 -37.13
N ALA A 15 18.63 20.75 -35.90
CA ALA A 15 19.19 20.17 -34.67
C ALA A 15 18.42 20.67 -33.44
N ARG A 16 17.08 20.57 -33.41
CA ARG A 16 16.40 20.56 -32.13
C ARG A 16 16.49 19.14 -31.58
N ASN A 17 17.61 18.90 -30.88
CA ASN A 17 17.71 18.02 -29.73
C ASN A 17 16.77 16.80 -29.74
N ILE A 18 17.10 15.79 -30.56
CA ILE A 18 16.91 14.42 -30.12
C ILE A 18 18.07 14.15 -29.14
N LEU A 19 18.04 14.83 -27.99
CA LEU A 19 18.75 14.33 -26.83
C LEU A 19 17.92 13.12 -26.42
N GLY A 20 18.29 11.95 -26.93
CA GLY A 20 17.77 10.70 -26.43
C GLY A 20 17.89 10.76 -24.91
N ALA A 21 16.78 10.52 -24.21
CA ALA A 21 16.80 10.47 -22.76
C ALA A 21 17.98 9.57 -22.36
N PRO A 22 18.84 10.01 -21.43
CA PRO A 22 19.96 9.18 -20.99
C PRO A 22 19.39 7.83 -20.58
N VAL A 23 19.81 6.78 -21.30
CA VAL A 23 19.46 5.41 -20.93
C VAL A 23 20.11 5.18 -19.58
N GLU A 24 19.30 5.06 -18.53
CA GLU A 24 19.83 4.73 -17.21
C GLU A 24 20.59 3.41 -17.32
N PRO A 25 21.81 3.33 -16.77
CA PRO A 25 22.58 2.10 -16.82
C PRO A 25 21.80 0.99 -16.10
N GLU A 26 21.79 -0.21 -16.70
CA GLU A 26 21.15 -1.37 -16.09
C GLU A 26 21.79 -1.67 -14.72
N LYS A 27 20.96 -1.78 -13.67
CA LYS A 27 21.44 -2.05 -12.32
C LYS A 27 21.93 -3.49 -12.17
N ILE A 28 22.96 -3.67 -11.36
CA ILE A 28 23.50 -5.00 -11.01
C ILE A 28 22.52 -5.70 -10.06
N LEU A 29 22.00 -6.85 -10.47
CA LEU A 29 21.12 -7.66 -9.64
C LEU A 29 21.91 -8.44 -8.59
N VAL A 30 21.60 -8.19 -7.31
CA VAL A 30 22.15 -8.91 -6.17
C VAL A 30 21.11 -9.89 -5.66
N ASN A 31 21.39 -11.19 -5.77
CA ASN A 31 20.46 -12.22 -5.31
C ASN A 31 20.44 -12.29 -3.77
N LEU A 32 19.24 -12.39 -3.21
CA LEU A 32 19.02 -12.55 -1.78
C LEU A 32 18.55 -13.99 -1.50
N ASP A 33 19.34 -14.73 -0.73
CA ASP A 33 18.92 -15.99 -0.13
C ASP A 33 18.66 -15.73 1.36
N ILE A 34 17.39 -15.74 1.77
CA ILE A 34 16.98 -15.38 3.14
C ILE A 34 17.40 -16.42 4.18
N SER A 35 17.92 -17.59 3.74
CA SER A 35 18.44 -18.64 4.63
C SER A 35 19.94 -18.56 4.87
N LYS A 36 20.64 -17.64 4.21
CA LYS A 36 22.10 -17.51 4.22
C LYS A 36 22.54 -16.15 4.74
N ASP A 37 23.86 -15.99 4.82
CA ASP A 37 24.47 -14.69 5.11
C ASP A 37 24.05 -13.64 4.08
N VAL A 38 23.80 -12.44 4.60
CA VAL A 38 23.36 -11.30 3.79
C VAL A 38 24.53 -10.77 2.95
N PRO A 39 24.38 -10.63 1.62
CA PRO A 39 25.43 -10.04 0.78
C PRO A 39 25.80 -8.62 1.23
N ASP A 40 27.07 -8.22 1.10
CA ASP A 40 27.58 -6.92 1.53
C ASP A 40 26.85 -5.70 0.93
N GLN A 41 26.18 -5.88 -0.21
CA GLN A 41 25.41 -4.86 -0.92
C GLN A 41 23.99 -4.68 -0.35
N ILE A 42 23.51 -5.64 0.43
CA ILE A 42 22.18 -5.65 1.05
C ILE A 42 22.33 -5.28 2.53
N GLU A 43 21.60 -4.27 2.93
CA GLU A 43 21.41 -3.90 4.33
C GLU A 43 20.28 -4.74 4.92
N TYR A 44 20.55 -5.39 6.06
CA TYR A 44 19.56 -6.00 6.92
C TYR A 44 19.15 -5.03 8.03
N LEU A 45 17.85 -4.81 8.15
CA LEU A 45 17.26 -4.05 9.25
C LEU A 45 16.45 -5.01 10.12
N PRO A 46 16.79 -5.14 11.42
CA PRO A 46 16.02 -5.98 12.32
C PRO A 46 14.62 -5.38 12.57
N PRO A 47 13.68 -6.19 13.09
CA PRO A 47 12.36 -5.72 13.49
C PRO A 47 12.46 -4.56 14.48
N ARG A 48 11.53 -3.62 14.39
CA ARG A 48 11.39 -2.47 15.29
C ARG A 48 10.06 -2.54 16.03
N GLU A 49 9.94 -1.81 17.14
CA GLU A 49 8.68 -1.75 17.91
C GLU A 49 7.46 -1.32 17.08
N ASP A 50 7.67 -0.53 16.02
CA ASP A 50 6.64 -0.06 15.10
C ASP A 50 6.48 -0.94 13.84
N LYS A 51 7.42 -1.86 13.60
CA LYS A 51 7.46 -2.73 12.43
C LYS A 51 8.01 -4.10 12.82
N ASP A 52 7.10 -5.01 13.10
CA ASP A 52 7.36 -6.43 13.40
C ASP A 52 7.78 -7.23 12.14
N CYS A 53 8.72 -6.71 11.36
CA CYS A 53 9.28 -7.43 10.23
C CYS A 53 10.77 -7.13 10.08
N GLU A 54 11.51 -8.15 9.68
CA GLU A 54 12.86 -8.01 9.18
C GLU A 54 12.80 -7.39 7.80
N THR A 55 13.71 -6.48 7.47
CA THR A 55 13.70 -5.78 6.18
C THR A 55 15.07 -5.87 5.51
N TYR A 56 15.09 -6.29 4.25
CA TYR A 56 16.28 -6.36 3.41
C TYR A 56 16.13 -5.37 2.26
N ARG A 57 17.15 -4.54 2.05
CA ARG A 57 17.18 -3.55 0.97
C ARG A 57 18.61 -3.32 0.49
N ILE A 58 18.79 -2.84 -0.73
CA ILE A 58 20.12 -2.37 -1.16
C ILE A 58 20.57 -1.21 -0.28
N ARG A 59 21.84 -1.24 0.13
CA ARG A 59 22.45 -0.15 0.91
C ARG A 59 22.28 1.19 0.20
N GLN A 60 22.04 2.24 0.97
CA GLN A 60 21.73 3.57 0.43
C GLN A 60 22.79 4.11 -0.54
N ASP A 61 24.08 3.84 -0.29
CA ASP A 61 25.20 4.26 -1.13
C ASP A 61 25.33 3.46 -2.44
N LEU A 62 24.61 2.34 -2.58
CA LEU A 62 24.64 1.45 -3.74
C LEU A 62 23.32 1.44 -4.54
N LYS A 63 22.27 2.13 -4.08
CA LYS A 63 20.93 2.09 -4.70
C LYS A 63 20.88 2.49 -6.16
N GLU A 64 21.79 3.37 -6.61
CA GLU A 64 21.85 3.81 -8.00
C GLU A 64 22.44 2.75 -8.94
N THR A 65 23.23 1.81 -8.41
CA THR A 65 23.99 0.83 -9.22
C THR A 65 23.55 -0.61 -8.99
N HIS A 66 22.88 -0.91 -7.88
CA HIS A 66 22.48 -2.25 -7.49
C HIS A 66 20.98 -2.33 -7.20
N LEU A 67 20.43 -3.53 -7.35
CA LEU A 67 19.03 -3.85 -7.08
C LEU A 67 18.93 -5.27 -6.52
N ILE A 68 17.98 -5.55 -5.62
CA ILE A 68 17.70 -6.92 -5.21
C ILE A 68 17.16 -7.71 -6.42
N GLY A 69 17.88 -8.76 -6.81
CA GLY A 69 17.57 -9.66 -7.90
C GLY A 69 16.56 -10.73 -7.48
N ARG A 70 16.98 -12.00 -7.67
CA ARG A 70 16.21 -13.19 -7.26
C ARG A 70 16.17 -13.27 -5.74
N VAL A 71 14.99 -13.59 -5.21
CA VAL A 71 14.76 -13.85 -3.78
C VAL A 71 14.47 -15.34 -3.61
N SER A 72 15.24 -16.01 -2.76
CA SER A 72 15.11 -17.44 -2.47
C SER A 72 15.24 -17.75 -0.99
N ASP A 73 14.77 -18.93 -0.59
CA ASP A 73 15.01 -19.56 0.70
C ASP A 73 15.66 -20.93 0.46
N GLY A 74 17.00 -20.95 0.53
CA GLY A 74 17.81 -22.08 0.11
C GLY A 74 17.65 -22.37 -1.38
N GLU A 75 17.14 -23.55 -1.70
CA GLU A 75 16.88 -23.96 -3.09
C GLU A 75 15.52 -23.47 -3.63
N HIS A 76 14.66 -22.91 -2.78
CA HIS A 76 13.33 -22.49 -3.17
C HIS A 76 13.33 -21.03 -3.65
N ILE A 77 13.09 -20.84 -4.94
CA ILE A 77 12.91 -19.50 -5.51
C ILE A 77 11.52 -18.97 -5.11
N ILE A 78 11.51 -17.84 -4.43
CA ILE A 78 10.29 -17.13 -4.02
C ILE A 78 9.85 -16.18 -5.14
N MET A 79 10.81 -15.42 -5.68
CA MET A 79 10.58 -14.50 -6.81
C MET A 79 11.85 -14.36 -7.65
N GLU A 80 11.68 -14.33 -8.97
CA GLU A 80 12.75 -14.04 -9.90
C GLU A 80 13.22 -12.57 -9.87
N GLY A 81 14.42 -12.33 -10.36
CA GLY A 81 14.93 -10.97 -10.58
C GLY A 81 14.10 -10.24 -11.64
N ASP A 82 13.96 -8.93 -11.47
CA ASP A 82 13.28 -8.03 -12.42
C ASP A 82 14.12 -6.77 -12.57
N SER A 83 14.87 -6.69 -13.67
CA SER A 83 15.77 -5.56 -13.95
C SER A 83 15.03 -4.29 -14.38
N THR A 84 13.71 -4.36 -14.59
CA THR A 84 12.89 -3.17 -14.92
C THR A 84 12.48 -2.37 -13.68
N CYS A 85 12.68 -2.94 -12.48
CA CYS A 85 12.45 -2.22 -11.23
C CYS A 85 13.56 -1.20 -10.98
N VAL A 86 13.20 -0.07 -10.38
CA VAL A 86 14.17 0.94 -9.92
C VAL A 86 14.54 0.78 -8.46
N ASP A 87 13.70 0.13 -7.66
CA ASP A 87 13.98 -0.23 -6.26
C ASP A 87 13.25 -1.51 -5.88
N LYS A 88 13.81 -2.28 -4.94
CA LYS A 88 13.20 -3.50 -4.41
C LYS A 88 13.58 -3.68 -2.94
N CYS A 89 12.58 -3.98 -2.13
CA CYS A 89 12.68 -4.24 -0.70
C CYS A 89 12.00 -5.58 -0.37
N VAL A 90 12.58 -6.34 0.56
CA VAL A 90 12.02 -7.63 1.01
C VAL A 90 11.78 -7.55 2.51
N ASP A 91 10.52 -7.68 2.91
CA ASP A 91 10.10 -7.76 4.29
C ASP A 91 9.81 -9.23 4.65
N ILE A 92 10.31 -9.70 5.80
CA ILE A 92 10.01 -11.03 6.33
C ILE A 92 9.26 -10.88 7.65
N ILE A 93 8.10 -11.51 7.74
CA ILE A 93 7.23 -11.55 8.91
C ILE A 93 7.12 -13.01 9.34
N ASP A 94 7.60 -13.34 10.53
CA ASP A 94 7.44 -14.66 11.14
C ASP A 94 6.45 -14.56 12.30
N ARG A 95 5.27 -15.16 12.14
CA ARG A 95 4.23 -15.20 13.19
C ARG A 95 3.42 -16.48 13.10
N TYR A 96 3.07 -17.06 14.24
CA TYR A 96 2.09 -18.15 14.36
C TYR A 96 2.35 -19.35 13.42
N ASN A 97 3.62 -19.74 13.24
CA ASN A 97 4.05 -20.81 12.32
C ASN A 97 3.81 -20.49 10.83
N VAL A 98 3.68 -19.21 10.48
CA VAL A 98 3.58 -18.71 9.12
C VAL A 98 4.73 -17.76 8.86
N TYR A 99 5.52 -18.09 7.85
CA TYR A 99 6.54 -17.24 7.27
C TYR A 99 5.92 -16.49 6.09
N LEU A 100 5.76 -15.18 6.23
CA LEU A 100 5.27 -14.31 5.18
C LEU A 100 6.44 -13.47 4.64
N VAL A 101 6.73 -13.61 3.35
CA VAL A 101 7.70 -12.81 2.62
C VAL A 101 6.94 -11.83 1.75
N ARG A 102 7.14 -10.54 2.00
CA ARG A 102 6.53 -9.45 1.23
C ARG A 102 7.63 -8.78 0.41
N ILE A 103 7.48 -8.79 -0.90
CA ILE A 103 8.43 -8.19 -1.83
C ILE A 103 7.80 -6.94 -2.42
N LEU A 104 8.40 -5.79 -2.16
CA LEU A 104 7.96 -4.49 -2.64
C LEU A 104 8.88 -4.07 -3.78
N SER A 105 8.32 -3.90 -4.97
CA SER A 105 9.04 -3.49 -6.19
C SER A 105 8.54 -2.13 -6.64
N LYS A 106 9.46 -1.20 -6.93
CA LYS A 106 9.17 0.15 -7.45
C LYS A 106 9.58 0.22 -8.91
N TYR A 107 8.76 0.83 -9.75
CA TYR A 107 8.98 0.99 -11.18
C TYR A 107 8.88 2.47 -11.56
N ALA A 108 9.77 2.92 -12.44
CA ALA A 108 9.69 4.26 -13.02
C ALA A 108 8.84 4.24 -14.30
N ASN A 109 7.86 5.14 -14.37
CA ASN A 109 6.96 5.32 -15.50
C ASN A 109 7.04 6.79 -15.95
N GLY A 110 8.16 7.17 -16.56
CA GLY A 110 8.44 8.57 -16.89
C GLY A 110 8.68 9.40 -15.63
N ASN A 111 7.83 10.40 -15.38
CA ASN A 111 7.94 11.27 -14.20
C ASN A 111 7.21 10.72 -12.96
N GLU A 112 6.57 9.56 -13.08
CA GLU A 112 5.80 8.93 -12.01
C GLU A 112 6.44 7.62 -11.58
N TYR A 113 6.15 7.20 -10.34
CA TYR A 113 6.52 5.89 -9.84
C TYR A 113 5.28 5.05 -9.58
N SER A 114 5.34 3.79 -9.98
CA SER A 114 4.36 2.79 -9.57
C SER A 114 5.03 1.76 -8.66
N CYS A 115 4.23 1.11 -7.83
CA CYS A 115 4.73 0.08 -6.92
C CYS A 115 3.92 -1.20 -7.09
N ARG A 116 4.54 -2.31 -6.72
CA ARG A 116 3.89 -3.62 -6.63
C ARG A 116 4.37 -4.33 -5.38
N ILE A 117 3.42 -4.88 -4.64
CA ILE A 117 3.65 -5.68 -3.45
C ILE A 117 3.16 -7.08 -3.76
N ASP A 118 4.09 -8.02 -3.73
CA ASP A 118 3.81 -9.44 -3.84
C ASP A 118 4.06 -10.11 -2.49
N GLU A 119 3.04 -10.78 -1.97
CA GLU A 119 3.13 -11.53 -0.72
C GLU A 119 3.21 -13.02 -1.02
N PHE A 120 4.09 -13.72 -0.31
CA PHE A 120 4.28 -15.16 -0.39
C PHE A 120 4.28 -15.73 1.02
N ARG A 121 3.52 -16.80 1.23
CA ARG A 121 3.47 -17.47 2.54
C ARG A 121 4.04 -18.87 2.46
N ARG A 122 4.67 -19.29 3.54
CA ARG A 122 5.04 -20.67 3.82
C ARG A 122 4.56 -21.02 5.23
N THR A 123 3.80 -22.09 5.34
CA THR A 123 3.40 -22.64 6.64
C THR A 123 4.48 -23.60 7.13
N ASN A 124 4.70 -23.65 8.44
CA ASN A 124 5.64 -24.60 9.02
C ASN A 124 5.34 -26.05 8.58
N GLY A 125 6.38 -26.80 8.24
CA GLY A 125 6.28 -28.15 7.67
C GLY A 125 5.97 -28.20 6.17
N VAL A 126 5.63 -27.08 5.53
CA VAL A 126 5.49 -26.98 4.07
C VAL A 126 6.77 -26.38 3.49
N PRO A 127 7.49 -27.08 2.59
CA PRO A 127 8.79 -26.60 2.12
C PRO A 127 8.70 -25.45 1.11
N LYS A 128 7.54 -25.23 0.49
CA LYS A 128 7.38 -24.28 -0.62
C LYS A 128 6.59 -23.04 -0.20
N TYR A 129 7.07 -21.89 -0.66
CA TYR A 129 6.29 -20.65 -0.64
C TYR A 129 5.20 -20.70 -1.70
N VAL A 130 4.02 -20.20 -1.35
CA VAL A 130 2.91 -19.99 -2.26
C VAL A 130 2.52 -18.52 -2.26
N ARG A 131 2.03 -18.01 -3.38
CA ARG A 131 1.51 -16.64 -3.44
C ARG A 131 0.38 -16.50 -2.44
N HIS A 132 0.46 -15.46 -1.64
CA HIS A 132 -0.46 -15.19 -0.56
C HIS A 132 -1.53 -14.19 -0.99
N TYR A 133 -2.76 -14.50 -0.63
CA TYR A 133 -3.91 -13.64 -0.84
C TYR A 133 -4.70 -13.61 0.47
N ARG A 134 -5.01 -12.41 0.94
CA ARG A 134 -5.87 -12.23 2.12
C ARG A 134 -7.30 -12.61 1.76
N THR A 135 -7.99 -13.21 2.71
CA THR A 135 -9.41 -13.57 2.56
C THR A 135 -10.26 -12.33 2.83
N PRO A 136 -11.06 -11.85 1.87
CA PRO A 136 -11.97 -10.74 2.10
C PRO A 136 -13.09 -11.18 3.03
N VAL A 137 -13.35 -10.38 4.08
CA VAL A 137 -14.46 -10.59 5.00
C VAL A 137 -15.47 -9.46 4.89
N LYS A 138 -16.74 -9.77 5.20
CA LYS A 138 -17.84 -8.80 5.21
C LYS A 138 -17.99 -8.21 6.59
N LEU A 139 -18.15 -6.89 6.67
CA LEU A 139 -18.39 -6.18 7.92
C LEU A 139 -19.67 -5.35 7.81
N ASP A 140 -20.63 -5.57 8.70
CA ASP A 140 -21.71 -4.61 8.93
C ASP A 140 -21.38 -3.80 10.18
N VAL A 141 -21.04 -2.53 10.01
CA VAL A 141 -20.55 -1.69 11.12
C VAL A 141 -21.65 -1.35 12.14
N PHE A 142 -22.92 -1.54 11.80
CA PHE A 142 -24.06 -1.28 12.67
C PHE A 142 -24.46 -2.51 13.50
N LYS A 143 -24.34 -3.71 12.93
CA LYS A 143 -24.73 -4.95 13.61
C LYS A 143 -23.73 -5.32 14.69
N ARG A 144 -24.24 -5.46 15.92
CA ARG A 144 -23.44 -5.86 17.09
C ARG A 144 -23.11 -7.36 17.10
N GLU A 145 -23.92 -8.16 16.43
CA GLU A 145 -23.72 -9.60 16.24
C GLU A 145 -22.64 -9.84 15.17
N ARG A 146 -21.41 -10.03 15.63
CA ARG A 146 -20.21 -10.27 14.83
C ARG A 146 -20.10 -11.73 14.40
N ASN A 147 -21.19 -12.29 13.87
CA ASN A 147 -21.36 -13.75 13.82
C ASN A 147 -20.38 -14.46 12.86
N ASP A 148 -19.70 -13.74 11.95
CA ASP A 148 -18.86 -14.36 10.91
C ASP A 148 -17.40 -13.89 10.88
N VAL A 149 -16.98 -12.99 11.79
CA VAL A 149 -15.59 -12.49 11.83
C VAL A 149 -14.96 -12.79 13.19
N PRO A 150 -14.32 -13.96 13.36
CA PRO A 150 -13.55 -14.22 14.57
C PRO A 150 -12.46 -13.15 14.73
N ASN A 151 -12.42 -12.53 15.92
CA ASN A 151 -11.36 -11.64 16.39
C ASN A 151 -11.20 -10.32 15.61
N LEU A 152 -12.29 -9.56 15.55
CA LEU A 152 -12.27 -8.16 15.16
C LEU A 152 -11.82 -7.27 16.33
N ARG A 153 -10.73 -6.51 16.16
CA ARG A 153 -10.34 -5.46 17.11
C ARG A 153 -11.25 -4.26 16.88
N SER A 154 -12.11 -3.99 17.85
CA SER A 154 -12.87 -2.74 17.91
C SER A 154 -12.31 -1.87 19.03
N THR A 155 -11.61 -0.81 18.69
CA THR A 155 -11.22 0.22 19.66
C THR A 155 -12.29 1.31 19.68
N MET A 156 -12.83 1.56 20.87
CA MET A 156 -13.75 2.67 21.10
C MET A 156 -12.96 3.76 21.81
N GLU A 157 -12.67 4.83 21.11
CA GLU A 157 -11.95 5.97 21.66
C GLU A 157 -12.92 7.13 21.90
N PRO A 158 -12.80 7.86 23.03
CA PRO A 158 -13.45 9.15 23.14
C PRO A 158 -12.89 9.99 22.01
N GLY A 159 -13.74 10.40 21.06
CA GLY A 159 -13.29 11.12 19.90
C GLY A 159 -12.65 12.43 20.36
N ILE A 160 -11.32 12.48 20.36
CA ILE A 160 -10.57 13.71 20.63
C ILE A 160 -11.08 14.70 19.61
N ASP A 161 -11.66 15.81 20.07
CA ASP A 161 -12.02 16.91 19.21
C ASP A 161 -10.74 17.35 18.49
N ARG A 162 -10.50 16.84 17.28
CA ARG A 162 -9.74 17.60 16.28
C ARG A 162 -10.55 18.88 16.18
N LYS A 163 -10.06 19.95 16.84
CA LYS A 163 -10.76 21.22 16.99
C LYS A 163 -11.51 21.50 15.69
N PRO A 164 -12.85 21.46 15.67
CA PRO A 164 -13.58 21.93 14.50
C PRO A 164 -13.10 23.36 14.28
N LEU A 165 -12.66 23.67 13.06
CA LEU A 165 -12.01 24.95 12.77
C LEU A 165 -12.91 26.12 13.19
N HIS A 166 -14.24 25.95 13.25
CA HIS A 166 -15.18 26.84 13.94
C HIS A 166 -16.42 26.08 14.43
N SER A 167 -16.56 25.81 15.74
CA SER A 167 -17.87 25.51 16.33
C SER A 167 -17.83 25.60 17.86
N GLU A 168 -18.26 26.74 18.39
CA GLU A 168 -18.75 26.84 19.77
C GLU A 168 -20.16 26.26 19.82
N THR A 169 -20.34 25.04 20.36
CA THR A 169 -21.67 24.56 20.75
C THR A 169 -21.67 24.13 22.21
N LYS A 170 -22.33 24.96 23.03
CA LYS A 170 -22.63 24.68 24.43
C LYS A 170 -23.69 23.58 24.52
N GLY A 171 -23.39 22.53 25.29
CA GLY A 171 -24.40 21.76 26.01
C GLY A 171 -24.94 20.49 25.34
N ARG A 172 -24.11 19.45 25.23
CA ARG A 172 -24.52 18.03 25.40
C ARG A 172 -23.29 17.23 25.85
N SER A 173 -23.27 16.81 27.11
CA SER A 173 -22.14 16.15 27.78
C SER A 173 -22.03 14.65 27.48
N GLY A 174 -22.02 14.29 26.21
CA GLY A 174 -21.63 12.95 25.77
C GLY A 174 -20.39 13.10 24.89
N LYS A 175 -19.23 12.66 25.37
CA LYS A 175 -18.07 12.62 24.49
C LYS A 175 -18.41 11.67 23.34
N PRO A 176 -18.30 12.15 22.10
CA PRO A 176 -18.62 11.32 20.96
C PRO A 176 -17.73 10.09 20.88
N LEU A 177 -18.33 8.97 20.47
CA LEU A 177 -17.64 7.70 20.36
C LEU A 177 -17.21 7.50 18.92
N ARG A 178 -15.89 7.44 18.72
CA ARG A 178 -15.28 7.00 17.49
C ARG A 178 -14.99 5.51 17.63
N ILE A 179 -15.54 4.70 16.74
CA ILE A 179 -15.32 3.26 16.73
C ILE A 179 -14.44 2.94 15.53
N THR A 180 -13.28 2.35 15.81
CA THR A 180 -12.36 1.86 14.78
C THR A 180 -12.48 0.35 14.68
N TYR A 181 -12.68 -0.14 13.47
CA TYR A 181 -12.67 -1.54 13.10
C TYR A 181 -11.40 -1.81 12.29
N ALA A 182 -10.53 -2.67 12.82
CA ALA A 182 -9.33 -3.14 12.14
C ALA A 182 -9.21 -4.66 12.33
N ALA A 183 -8.57 -5.33 11.38
CA ALA A 183 -8.13 -6.70 11.61
C ALA A 183 -7.14 -6.71 12.78
N ASP A 184 -7.23 -7.71 13.66
CA ASP A 184 -6.25 -7.89 14.73
C ASP A 184 -4.85 -8.05 14.14
N ASP A 185 -3.81 -7.66 14.87
CA ASP A 185 -2.43 -7.74 14.42
C ASP A 185 -2.01 -9.17 14.08
N ASP A 186 -2.65 -10.16 14.69
CA ASP A 186 -2.43 -11.58 14.45
C ASP A 186 -3.11 -12.11 13.17
N LEU A 187 -4.12 -11.37 12.70
CA LEU A 187 -5.02 -11.78 11.63
C LEU A 187 -4.96 -10.86 10.41
N LYS A 188 -4.34 -9.69 10.52
CA LYS A 188 -4.21 -8.70 9.44
C LYS A 188 -3.52 -9.25 8.21
N ASP A 189 -2.70 -10.28 8.36
CA ASP A 189 -2.07 -10.96 7.24
C ASP A 189 -2.94 -12.07 6.65
N GLN A 190 -4.02 -12.50 7.30
CA GLN A 190 -4.90 -13.56 6.79
C GLN A 190 -6.19 -13.00 6.20
N PHE A 191 -6.71 -11.92 6.78
CA PHE A 191 -8.01 -11.35 6.45
C PHE A 191 -7.91 -9.86 6.15
N VAL A 192 -8.84 -9.38 5.34
CA VAL A 192 -9.03 -7.95 5.07
C VAL A 192 -10.51 -7.66 4.95
N PHE A 193 -10.97 -6.48 5.42
CA PHE A 193 -12.36 -6.10 5.20
C PHE A 193 -12.61 -5.80 3.72
N GLY A 194 -13.23 -6.73 3.02
CA GLY A 194 -13.55 -6.60 1.60
C GLY A 194 -14.80 -5.75 1.40
N THR A 195 -15.92 -6.18 1.97
CA THR A 195 -17.22 -5.52 1.79
C THR A 195 -17.70 -4.89 3.08
N ILE A 196 -18.11 -3.62 3.02
CA ILE A 196 -18.60 -2.87 4.18
C ILE A 196 -20.07 -2.55 4.01
N TYR A 197 -20.86 -2.84 5.04
CA TYR A 197 -22.27 -2.54 5.16
C TYR A 197 -22.55 -1.66 6.38
N PHE A 198 -23.67 -0.95 6.37
CA PHE A 198 -24.26 -0.32 7.54
C PHE A 198 -25.76 -0.61 7.52
N ASP A 199 -26.22 -1.35 8.53
CA ASP A 199 -27.63 -1.75 8.66
C ASP A 199 -28.13 -2.47 7.39
N GLY A 200 -27.33 -3.42 6.90
CA GLY A 200 -27.57 -4.17 5.67
C GLY A 200 -27.39 -3.39 4.35
N LYS A 201 -27.11 -2.09 4.37
CA LYS A 201 -26.87 -1.29 3.16
C LYS A 201 -25.39 -1.30 2.80
N LEU A 202 -25.08 -1.60 1.53
CA LEU A 202 -23.72 -1.59 1.01
C LEU A 202 -23.13 -0.16 1.03
N ILE A 203 -21.90 -0.02 1.52
CA ILE A 203 -21.13 1.23 1.50
C ILE A 203 -19.93 1.08 0.56
N VAL A 204 -19.17 0.01 0.74
CA VAL A 204 -17.96 -0.27 -0.02
C VAL A 204 -18.00 -1.71 -0.51
N GLU A 205 -17.76 -1.90 -1.80
CA GLU A 205 -17.65 -3.20 -2.43
C GLU A 205 -16.25 -3.81 -2.23
N GLU A 206 -16.17 -5.13 -2.38
CA GLU A 206 -14.89 -5.83 -2.36
C GLU A 206 -14.02 -5.36 -3.52
N GLU A 207 -12.78 -5.00 -3.21
CA GLU A 207 -11.77 -4.68 -4.22
C GLU A 207 -10.66 -5.71 -4.21
N ARG A 208 -10.26 -6.14 -5.40
CA ARG A 208 -9.07 -6.97 -5.58
C ARG A 208 -7.85 -6.17 -5.12
N SER A 209 -6.80 -6.87 -4.72
CA SER A 209 -5.51 -6.26 -4.36
C SER A 209 -5.48 -5.47 -3.06
N LEU A 210 -6.51 -5.55 -2.22
CA LEU A 210 -6.47 -4.98 -0.87
C LEU A 210 -5.46 -5.72 0.02
N LEU A 211 -4.56 -4.95 0.62
CA LEU A 211 -3.65 -5.43 1.64
C LEU A 211 -4.20 -5.21 3.05
N ASN A 212 -4.83 -4.07 3.28
CA ASN A 212 -5.43 -3.78 4.58
C ASN A 212 -6.61 -2.83 4.39
N ARG A 213 -7.53 -2.84 5.37
CA ARG A 213 -8.59 -1.85 5.46
C ARG A 213 -8.93 -1.58 6.92
N GLU A 214 -9.05 -0.31 7.27
CA GLU A 214 -9.50 0.17 8.57
C GLU A 214 -10.76 1.00 8.36
N ILE A 215 -11.77 0.79 9.21
CA ILE A 215 -13.05 1.48 9.13
C ILE A 215 -13.26 2.26 10.41
N VAL A 216 -13.50 3.55 10.26
CA VAL A 216 -13.74 4.46 11.35
C VAL A 216 -15.16 4.96 11.22
N TRP A 217 -15.97 4.66 12.22
CA TRP A 217 -17.35 5.12 12.30
C TRP A 217 -17.48 6.17 13.40
N ASP A 218 -17.96 7.36 13.03
CA ASP A 218 -18.34 8.39 14.00
C ASP A 218 -19.84 8.31 14.30
N THR A 219 -20.17 8.09 15.58
CA THR A 219 -21.55 7.99 16.08
C THR A 219 -22.14 9.36 16.46
N ARG A 220 -21.41 10.45 16.20
CA ARG A 220 -21.84 11.84 16.39
C ARG A 220 -23.08 12.16 15.56
N PHE A 221 -24.22 12.32 16.25
CA PHE A 221 -25.40 13.05 15.76
C PHE A 221 -26.14 12.38 14.57
N LYS A 222 -27.10 13.12 13.99
CA LYS A 222 -28.01 12.67 12.93
C LYS A 222 -27.30 12.28 11.62
N ASP A 223 -26.02 12.63 11.47
CA ASP A 223 -25.26 12.51 10.24
C ASP A 223 -24.18 11.43 10.39
N VAL A 224 -24.55 10.20 10.03
CA VAL A 224 -23.62 9.06 10.10
C VAL A 224 -22.50 9.25 9.08
N THR A 225 -21.27 9.28 9.57
CA THR A 225 -20.06 9.36 8.75
C THR A 225 -19.19 8.12 8.97
N ILE A 226 -18.70 7.55 7.87
CA ILE A 226 -17.83 6.37 7.86
C ILE A 226 -16.61 6.71 7.02
N ASP A 227 -15.45 6.76 7.67
CA ASP A 227 -14.16 6.89 7.03
C ASP A 227 -13.58 5.49 6.79
N VAL A 228 -13.16 5.22 5.57
CA VAL A 228 -12.59 3.94 5.13
C VAL A 228 -11.18 4.18 4.63
N LEU A 229 -10.22 3.62 5.35
CA LEU A 229 -8.80 3.69 5.02
C LEU A 229 -8.37 2.36 4.40
N SER A 230 -8.01 2.38 3.12
CA SER A 230 -7.64 1.19 2.35
C SER A 230 -6.18 1.26 1.91
N TRP A 231 -5.46 0.15 2.01
CA TRP A 231 -4.11 -0.01 1.49
C TRP A 231 -4.10 -1.08 0.42
N TYR A 232 -3.51 -0.78 -0.72
CA TYR A 232 -3.49 -1.65 -1.89
C TYR A 232 -2.09 -2.16 -2.18
N ASN A 233 -2.03 -3.29 -2.88
CA ASN A 233 -0.76 -3.91 -3.27
C ASN A 233 0.04 -3.11 -4.29
N ASN A 234 -0.49 -2.00 -4.81
CA ASN A 234 0.15 -1.21 -5.84
C ASN A 234 0.88 0.04 -5.31
N GLY A 235 1.04 0.19 -3.99
CA GLY A 235 1.62 1.42 -3.46
C GLY A 235 0.61 2.46 -2.97
N ILE A 236 -0.69 2.26 -3.23
CA ILE A 236 -1.70 3.28 -3.00
C ILE A 236 -2.39 3.07 -1.66
N LYS A 237 -2.54 4.16 -0.93
CA LYS A 237 -3.40 4.30 0.24
C LYS A 237 -4.56 5.24 -0.12
N VAL A 238 -5.78 4.79 0.11
CA VAL A 238 -7.01 5.55 -0.16
C VAL A 238 -7.71 5.84 1.16
N ASN A 239 -8.02 7.11 1.40
CA ASN A 239 -8.84 7.56 2.52
C ASN A 239 -10.16 8.10 1.97
N ALA A 240 -11.22 7.30 2.08
CA ALA A 240 -12.54 7.61 1.55
C ALA A 240 -13.52 7.92 2.69
N ARG A 241 -14.31 8.99 2.55
CA ARG A 241 -15.34 9.38 3.52
C ARG A 241 -16.72 9.19 2.93
N TYR A 242 -17.56 8.46 3.63
CA TYR A 242 -18.96 8.23 3.26
C TYR A 242 -19.90 8.91 4.25
N VAL A 243 -20.93 9.56 3.73
CA VAL A 243 -21.95 10.25 4.53
C VAL A 243 -23.33 9.68 4.19
N LEU A 244 -24.13 9.41 5.21
CA LEU A 244 -25.50 8.95 5.05
C LEU A 244 -26.43 10.13 4.69
N GLU A 245 -26.97 10.13 3.48
CA GLU A 245 -27.99 11.09 3.05
C GLU A 245 -29.40 10.50 3.17
N ALA A 246 -30.32 11.29 3.74
CA ALA A 246 -31.72 10.89 3.90
C ALA A 246 -32.36 10.52 2.55
N GLY A 247 -32.93 9.31 2.48
CA GLY A 247 -33.59 8.78 1.28
C GLY A 247 -32.66 8.30 0.16
N LYS A 248 -31.34 8.53 0.24
CA LYS A 248 -30.37 8.11 -0.79
C LYS A 248 -29.39 7.03 -0.34
N GLY A 249 -29.17 6.87 0.97
CA GLY A 249 -28.15 5.96 1.48
C GLY A 249 -26.78 6.64 1.61
N PHE A 250 -25.71 5.85 1.61
CA PHE A 250 -24.35 6.38 1.74
C PHE A 250 -23.83 6.88 0.40
N ASN A 251 -23.25 8.08 0.40
CA ASN A 251 -22.55 8.65 -0.74
C ASN A 251 -21.08 8.92 -0.39
N LEU A 252 -20.20 8.76 -1.37
CA LEU A 252 -18.80 9.15 -1.26
C LEU A 252 -18.71 10.69 -1.22
N ALA A 253 -18.34 11.24 -0.07
CA ALA A 253 -18.23 12.68 0.15
C ALA A 253 -16.84 13.22 -0.23
N SER A 254 -15.78 12.44 0.03
CA SER A 254 -14.42 12.79 -0.36
C SER A 254 -13.55 11.54 -0.46
N GLU A 255 -12.53 11.60 -1.33
CA GLU A 255 -11.51 10.57 -1.47
C GLU A 255 -10.14 11.22 -1.62
N GLU A 256 -9.18 10.79 -0.80
CA GLU A 256 -7.78 11.19 -0.90
C GLU A 256 -6.92 9.97 -1.21
N ARG A 257 -6.03 10.09 -2.20
CA ARG A 257 -5.09 9.04 -2.58
C ARG A 257 -3.67 9.49 -2.27
N THR A 258 -2.94 8.66 -1.55
CA THR A 258 -1.53 8.89 -1.21
C THR A 258 -0.70 7.68 -1.62
N SER A 259 0.51 7.92 -2.14
CA SER A 259 1.50 6.87 -2.35
C SER A 259 2.37 6.78 -1.11
N PHE A 260 2.64 5.57 -0.60
CA PHE A 260 3.55 5.40 0.54
C PHE A 260 5.05 5.44 0.15
N TRP A 261 5.37 5.81 -1.10
CA TRP A 261 6.72 5.79 -1.66
C TRP A 261 7.26 7.16 -2.15
N THR A 262 6.76 8.26 -1.57
CA THR A 262 7.34 9.61 -1.73
C THR A 262 8.60 9.78 -0.92
#